data_AF-A0A7Z9MX19-F1
#
_entry.id   AF-A0A7Z9MX19-F1
#
_cell.length_a   1.000
_cell.length_b   1.000
_cell.length_c   1.000
_cell.angle_alpha   90.00
_cell.angle_beta   90.00
_cell.angle_gamma   90.00
#
_symmetry.space_group_name_H-M   'P 1'
#
loop_
_entity.id
_entity.type
_entity.pdbx_description
1 polymer ?
#
loop_
_entity_poly.entity_id
_entity_poly.type
_entity_poly.pdbx_seq_one_letter_code
_entity_poly.pdbx_strand_id
1 'polypeptide(L)' 'MCNIEASEGEMMTKAVIDLLGENCLVYGSDFPHPECDWPKSVDNVLGWKSISETAMKRLLGDNADSYLR' A
#
# COMPACT_ATOMS: atom_id res chain seq x y z
N MET A 1 5.61 3.57 -11.24
CA MET A 1 5.12 3.27 -9.89
C MET A 1 3.61 3.29 -9.94
N CYS A 2 2.94 2.34 -9.30
CA CYS A 2 1.49 2.19 -9.34
C CYS A 2 0.90 2.49 -7.96
N ASN A 3 -0.31 3.06 -7.92
CA ASN A 3 -1.06 3.18 -6.69
C ASN A 3 -1.78 1.86 -6.36
N ILE A 4 -2.08 1.65 -5.09
CA ILE A 4 -2.98 0.60 -4.61
C ILE A 4 -3.77 1.13 -3.41
N GLU A 5 -5.02 0.75 -3.29
CA GLU A 5 -5.91 1.15 -2.20
C GLU A 5 -6.19 -0.04 -1.27
N ALA A 6 -6.87 0.23 -0.15
CA ALA A 6 -7.16 -0.81 0.82
C ALA A 6 -8.20 -1.83 0.29
N SER A 7 -9.04 -1.42 -0.67
CA SER A 7 -10.09 -2.23 -1.28
C SER A 7 -9.59 -3.45 -2.05
N GLU A 8 -8.40 -3.35 -2.66
CA GLU A 8 -7.75 -4.42 -3.41
C GLU A 8 -7.29 -5.54 -2.47
N GLY A 9 -7.00 -5.18 -1.22
CA GLY A 9 -6.75 -6.09 -0.12
C GLY A 9 -5.31 -6.62 -0.05
N GLU A 10 -5.03 -7.26 1.09
CA GLU A 10 -3.70 -7.75 1.48
C GLU A 10 -3.12 -8.74 0.48
N MET A 11 -3.91 -9.74 0.07
CA MET A 11 -3.44 -10.81 -0.79
C MET A 11 -3.12 -10.33 -2.21
N MET A 12 -3.89 -9.38 -2.74
CA MET A 12 -3.61 -8.77 -4.03
C MET A 12 -2.33 -7.94 -3.97
N THR A 13 -2.21 -7.10 -2.94
CA THR A 13 -1.01 -6.28 -2.69
C THR A 13 0.24 -7.17 -2.61
N LYS A 14 0.16 -8.26 -1.83
CA LYS A 14 1.24 -9.24 -1.73
C LYS A 14 1.59 -9.85 -3.08
N ALA A 15 0.60 -10.32 -3.84
CA ALA A 15 0.85 -10.96 -5.13
C ALA A 15 1.58 -10.03 -6.09
N VAL A 16 1.21 -8.74 -6.13
CA VAL A 16 1.89 -7.76 -6.98
C VAL A 16 3.33 -7.50 -6.50
N ILE A 17 3.55 -7.37 -5.19
CA ILE A 17 4.90 -7.21 -4.63
C ILE A 17 5.77 -8.44 -4.94
N ASP A 18 5.24 -9.65 -4.80
CA ASP A 18 5.97 -10.89 -5.06
C ASP A 18 6.35 -11.03 -6.56
N LEU A 19 5.50 -10.53 -7.46
CA LEU A 19 5.71 -10.61 -8.91
C LEU A 19 6.61 -9.49 -9.45
N LEU A 20 6.44 -8.26 -8.97
CA LEU A 20 7.06 -7.05 -9.55
C LEU A 20 8.15 -6.44 -8.64
N GLY A 21 8.29 -6.93 -7.41
CA GLY A 21 9.23 -6.45 -6.41
C GLY A 21 8.67 -5.31 -5.54
N GLU A 22 9.33 -5.03 -4.42
CA GLU A 22 8.84 -4.09 -3.40
C GLU A 22 8.80 -2.61 -3.84
N ASN A 23 9.42 -2.25 -4.96
CA ASN A 23 9.52 -0.87 -5.44
C ASN A 23 8.37 -0.47 -6.39
N CYS A 24 7.39 -1.35 -6.60
CA CYS A 24 6.38 -1.15 -7.64
C CYS A 24 5.12 -0.39 -7.16
N LEU A 25 4.77 -0.48 -5.86
CA LEU A 25 3.52 0.03 -5.30
C LEU A 25 3.70 1.20 -4.32
N VAL A 26 2.73 2.11 -4.30
CA VAL A 26 2.51 3.12 -3.25
C VAL A 26 1.07 3.03 -2.78
N TYR A 27 0.86 3.08 -1.48
CA TYR A 27 -0.48 3.09 -0.90
C TYR A 27 -1.16 4.46 -1.08
N GLY A 28 -2.40 4.45 -1.58
CA GLY A 28 -3.31 5.58 -1.59
C GLY A 28 -4.48 5.32 -0.63
N SER A 29 -4.85 6.31 0.18
CA SER A 29 -6.01 6.19 1.08
C SER A 29 -7.35 6.34 0.36
N ASP A 30 -7.33 6.86 -0.86
CA ASP A 30 -8.48 7.22 -1.68
C ASP A 30 -9.48 8.19 -1.02
N PHE A 31 -9.06 8.94 0.00
CA PHE A 31 -9.90 9.98 0.60
C PHE A 31 -10.11 11.16 -0.37
N PRO A 32 -11.35 11.68 -0.55
CA PRO A 32 -12.55 11.47 0.25
C PRO A 32 -13.62 10.56 -0.40
N HIS A 33 -13.24 9.56 -1.19
CA HIS A 33 -14.22 8.69 -1.84
C HIS A 33 -15.08 7.94 -0.81
N PRO A 34 -16.39 7.72 -1.08
CA PRO A 34 -17.32 7.07 -0.14
C PRO A 34 -16.88 5.69 0.39
N GLU A 35 -16.13 4.97 -0.42
CA GLU A 35 -15.58 3.63 -0.15
C GLU A 35 -14.28 3.67 0.66
N CYS A 36 -13.67 4.84 0.83
CA CYS A 36 -12.45 4.95 1.62
C CYS A 36 -12.76 4.67 3.10
N ASP A 37 -11.97 3.79 3.73
CA ASP A 37 -12.14 3.48 5.15
C ASP A 37 -11.48 4.56 6.04
N TRP A 38 -11.70 5.83 5.73
CA TRP A 38 -11.13 6.93 6.50
C TRP A 38 -11.87 7.11 7.84
N PRO A 39 -11.17 7.30 8.98
CA PRO A 39 -9.72 7.50 9.14
C PRO A 39 -8.90 6.22 9.41
N LYS A 40 -9.52 5.04 9.36
CA LYS A 40 -8.90 3.76 9.76
C LYS A 40 -8.09 3.08 8.66
N SER A 41 -8.10 3.61 7.44
CA SER A 41 -7.58 2.94 6.26
C SER A 41 -6.10 2.57 6.40
N VAL A 42 -5.29 3.47 6.96
CA VAL A 42 -3.87 3.24 7.26
C VAL A 42 -3.69 2.19 8.36
N ASP A 43 -4.48 2.26 9.44
CA ASP A 43 -4.41 1.30 10.55
C ASP A 43 -4.74 -0.12 10.08
N ASN A 44 -5.71 -0.27 9.18
CA ASN A 44 -6.08 -1.55 8.60
C ASN A 44 -4.95 -2.14 7.75
N VAL A 45 -4.30 -1.31 6.91
CA VAL A 45 -3.17 -1.74 6.07
C VAL A 45 -1.96 -2.11 6.93
N LEU A 46 -1.67 -1.34 7.99
CA LEU A 46 -0.65 -1.70 8.99
C LEU A 46 -0.97 -3.00 9.74
N GLY A 47 -2.24 -3.41 9.77
CA GLY A 47 -2.70 -4.66 10.35
C GLY A 47 -2.33 -5.90 9.56
N TRP A 48 -2.05 -5.77 8.25
CA TRP A 48 -1.72 -6.88 7.36
C TRP A 48 -0.46 -7.64 7.82
N LYS A 49 -0.48 -8.98 7.69
CA LYS A 49 0.56 -9.88 8.25
C LYS A 49 1.37 -10.62 7.19
N SER A 50 0.90 -10.62 5.95
CA SER A 50 1.48 -11.33 4.82
C SER A 50 2.51 -10.49 4.07
N ILE A 51 2.56 -9.17 4.34
CA ILE A 51 3.53 -8.23 3.79
C ILE A 51 4.68 -8.07 4.79
N SER A 52 5.92 -8.17 4.31
CA SER A 52 7.11 -7.96 5.15
C SER A 52 7.20 -6.52 5.65
N GLU A 53 7.87 -6.29 6.79
CA GLU A 53 8.07 -4.94 7.31
C GLU A 53 8.82 -4.02 6.32
N THR A 54 9.79 -4.57 5.58
CA THR A 54 10.53 -3.84 4.56
C THR A 54 9.62 -3.43 3.40
N ALA A 55 8.79 -4.34 2.90
CA ALA A 55 7.84 -4.04 1.84
C ALA A 55 6.76 -3.04 2.31
N MET A 56 6.29 -3.16 3.56
CA MET A 56 5.31 -2.24 4.15
C MET A 56 5.87 -0.81 4.27
N LYS A 57 7.11 -0.67 4.74
CA LYS A 57 7.80 0.64 4.82
C LYS A 57 7.93 1.30 3.44
N ARG A 58 8.21 0.51 2.41
CA ARG A 58 8.30 0.98 1.02
C ARG A 58 6.94 1.39 0.46
N LEU A 59 5.93 0.55 0.65
CA LEU A 59 4.55 0.77 0.23
C LEU A 59 3.96 2.07 0.80
N LEU A 60 4.19 2.33 2.10
CA LEU A 60 3.61 3.48 2.80
C LEU A 60 4.45 4.77 2.73
N GLY A 61 5.70 4.71 2.25
CA GLY A 61 6.60 5.85 2.36
C GLY A 61 7.76 5.88 1.39
N ASP A 62 8.70 4.93 1.49
CA ASP A 62 10.00 5.06 0.79
C ASP A 62 9.82 5.13 -0.74
N ASN A 63 8.83 4.41 -1.30
CA ASN A 63 8.55 4.45 -2.73
C ASN A 63 8.02 5.83 -3.15
N ALA A 64 7.10 6.41 -2.38
CA ALA A 64 6.57 7.74 -2.66
C ALA A 64 7.67 8.81 -2.56
N ASP A 65 8.52 8.74 -1.54
CA ASP A 65 9.66 9.67 -1.35
C ASP A 65 10.63 9.60 -2.53
N SER A 66 10.98 8.38 -2.97
CA SER A 66 11.89 8.17 -4.11
C SER A 66 11.28 8.55 -5.47
N TYR A 67 9.95 8.56 -5.62
CA TYR A 67 9.30 8.88 -6.88
C TYR A 67 9.01 10.38 -7.02
N LEU A 68 8.73 11.06 -5.91
CA LEU A 68 8.35 12.48 -5.88
C LEU A 68 9.53 13.44 -5.71
N ARG A 69 10.75 12.92 -5.50
CA ARG A 69 12.00 13.69 -5.35
C ARG A 69 13.07 13.18 -6.29
#